data_AF-A0A519Z532-F1
#
_entry.id   AF-A0A519Z532-F1
#
_cell.length_a   1.000
_cell.length_b   1.000
_cell.length_c   1.000
_cell.angle_alpha   90.00
_cell.angle_beta   90.00
_cell.angle_gamma   90.00
#
_symmetry.space_group_name_H-M   'P 1'
#
loop_
_entity.id
_entity.type
_entity.pdbx_description
1 polymer ?
#
loop_
_entity_poly.entity_id
_entity_poly.type
_entity_poly.pdbx_seq_one_letter_code
_entity_poly.pdbx_strand_id
1 'polypeptide(L)'
;VNTCLTYLRTEKRQAKDELTENIIETRGEELSEKNEQVALLYKSISKLEENDRLIITMVLDELPYPEIAEISGISEGNLRVRIHRIKQKLTELYNHHAGL
;
A
#
# COMPACT_ATOMS: atom_id res chain seq x y z
N VAL A 1 3.24 -50.50 -25.37
CA VAL A 1 3.51 -49.83 -24.08
C VAL A 1 2.97 -48.41 -24.19
N ASN A 2 1.99 -48.03 -23.37
CA ASN A 2 1.16 -46.84 -23.63
C ASN A 2 1.84 -45.55 -23.15
N THR A 3 2.63 -44.94 -24.04
CA THR A 3 3.40 -43.70 -23.79
C THR A 3 2.54 -42.52 -23.31
N CYS A 4 1.28 -42.41 -23.78
CA CYS A 4 0.36 -41.35 -23.32
C CYS A 4 0.06 -41.41 -21.81
N LEU A 5 0.00 -42.61 -21.23
CA LEU A 5 -0.27 -42.78 -19.78
C LEU A 5 0.95 -42.42 -18.93
N THR A 6 2.17 -42.52 -19.47
CA THR A 6 3.39 -42.12 -18.78
C THR A 6 3.50 -40.60 -18.71
N TYR A 7 3.23 -39.89 -19.82
CA TYR A 7 3.32 -38.42 -19.90
C TYR A 7 2.40 -37.72 -18.88
N LEU A 8 1.13 -38.15 -18.81
CA LEU A 8 0.13 -37.65 -17.85
C LEU A 8 0.49 -37.93 -16.37
N ARG A 9 1.24 -39.00 -16.09
CA ARG A 9 1.70 -39.32 -14.73
C ARG A 9 2.91 -38.49 -14.31
N THR A 10 3.78 -38.12 -15.25
CA THR A 10 4.92 -37.21 -15.01
C THR A 10 4.47 -35.76 -14.79
N GLU A 11 3.52 -35.23 -15.58
CA GLU A 11 3.01 -33.86 -15.39
C GLU A 11 2.31 -33.68 -14.03
N LYS A 12 1.50 -34.65 -13.61
CA LYS A 12 0.81 -34.58 -12.32
C LYS A 12 1.75 -34.65 -11.10
N ARG A 13 2.97 -35.15 -11.31
CA ARG A 13 4.00 -35.27 -10.27
C ARG A 13 4.89 -34.02 -10.24
N GLN A 14 5.24 -33.45 -11.41
CA GLN A 14 5.97 -32.17 -11.50
C GLN A 14 5.14 -30.99 -11.00
N ALA A 15 3.84 -30.93 -11.33
CA ALA A 15 2.97 -29.83 -10.89
C ALA A 15 2.77 -29.76 -9.36
N LYS A 16 3.12 -30.80 -8.59
CA LYS A 16 2.98 -30.80 -7.13
C LYS A 16 4.25 -30.35 -6.40
N ASP A 17 5.42 -30.54 -7.00
CA ASP A 17 6.70 -30.27 -6.32
C ASP A 17 7.19 -28.83 -6.56
N GLU A 18 6.89 -28.20 -7.70
CA GLU A 18 7.35 -26.82 -8.01
C GLU A 18 6.45 -25.70 -7.43
N LEU A 19 5.19 -26.00 -7.09
CA LEU A 19 4.24 -24.97 -6.64
C LEU A 19 4.44 -24.54 -5.18
N THR A 20 5.20 -25.28 -4.36
CA THR A 20 5.23 -25.02 -2.91
C THR A 20 6.34 -24.05 -2.50
N GLU A 21 7.53 -24.13 -3.09
CA GLU A 21 8.65 -23.21 -2.77
C GLU A 21 8.42 -21.82 -3.36
N ASN A 22 8.02 -21.72 -4.64
CA ASN A 22 7.75 -20.44 -5.30
C ASN A 22 6.67 -19.61 -4.58
N ILE A 23 5.60 -20.24 -4.08
CA ILE A 23 4.53 -19.52 -3.35
C ILE A 23 5.05 -18.93 -2.03
N ILE A 24 5.99 -19.59 -1.36
CA ILE A 24 6.53 -19.12 -0.08
C ILE A 24 7.50 -17.96 -0.32
N GLU A 25 8.36 -18.04 -1.33
CA GLU A 25 9.26 -16.95 -1.72
C GLU A 25 8.49 -15.71 -2.20
N THR A 26 7.51 -15.87 -3.09
CA THR A 26 6.68 -14.75 -3.56
C THR A 26 5.93 -14.06 -2.41
N ARG A 27 5.42 -14.83 -1.42
CA ARG A 27 4.77 -14.23 -0.23
C ARG A 27 5.74 -13.44 0.65
N GLY A 28 6.98 -13.90 0.78
CA GLY A 28 8.02 -13.20 1.52
C GLY A 28 8.43 -11.88 0.85
N GLU A 29 8.59 -11.91 -0.47
CA GLU A 29 8.91 -10.73 -1.29
C GLU A 29 7.78 -9.70 -1.27
N GLU A 30 6.52 -10.12 -1.49
CA GLU A 30 5.35 -9.23 -1.43
C GLU A 30 5.20 -8.55 -0.06
N LEU A 31 5.49 -9.27 1.03
CA LEU A 31 5.43 -8.70 2.37
C LEU A 31 6.57 -7.69 2.59
N SER A 32 7.77 -7.99 2.09
CA SER A 32 8.92 -7.08 2.16
C SER A 32 8.65 -5.79 1.39
N GLU A 33 8.16 -5.88 0.15
CA GLU A 33 7.81 -4.73 -0.67
C GLU A 33 6.72 -3.86 -0.02
N LYS A 34 5.68 -4.49 0.56
CA LYS A 34 4.65 -3.76 1.31
C LYS A 34 5.23 -3.00 2.49
N ASN A 35 6.14 -3.61 3.24
CA ASN A 35 6.77 -2.95 4.39
C ASN A 35 7.62 -1.75 3.95
N GLU A 36 8.33 -1.86 2.83
CA GLU A 36 9.09 -0.74 2.25
C GLU A 36 8.18 0.40 1.78
N GLN A 37 7.08 0.08 1.09
CA GLN A 37 6.09 1.07 0.66
C GLN A 37 5.45 1.80 1.85
N VAL A 38 5.13 1.07 2.93
CA VAL A 38 4.60 1.63 4.17
C VAL A 38 5.63 2.54 4.85
N ALA A 39 6.90 2.12 4.91
CA ALA A 39 7.97 2.94 5.47
C ALA A 39 8.19 4.25 4.67
N LEU A 40 8.16 4.16 3.34
CA LEU A 40 8.21 5.31 2.44
C LEU A 40 7.03 6.25 2.65
N LEU A 41 5.81 5.72 2.78
CA LEU A 41 4.62 6.51 3.08
C LEU A 41 4.76 7.30 4.38
N TYR A 42 5.18 6.66 5.48
CA TYR A 42 5.39 7.36 6.76
C TYR A 42 6.48 8.43 6.66
N LYS A 43 7.55 8.16 5.90
CA LYS A 43 8.60 9.15 5.63
C LYS A 43 8.04 10.35 4.86
N SER A 44 7.20 10.13 3.86
CA SER A 44 6.52 11.20 3.11
C SER A 44 5.56 12.00 4.01
N ILE A 45 4.78 11.33 4.85
CA ILE A 45 3.88 12.00 5.82
C ILE A 45 4.67 12.90 6.78
N SER A 46 5.87 12.48 7.21
CA SER A 46 6.73 13.29 8.10
C SER A 46 7.22 14.60 7.47
N LYS A 47 7.20 14.70 6.14
CA LYS A 47 7.60 15.89 5.37
C LYS A 47 6.46 16.88 5.13
N LEU A 48 5.22 16.48 5.43
CA LEU A 48 4.09 17.41 5.40
C LEU A 48 4.22 18.46 6.51
N GLU A 49 3.66 19.64 6.24
CA GLU A 49 3.48 20.66 7.28
C GLU A 49 2.62 20.12 8.42
N GLU A 50 2.82 20.63 9.62
CA GLU A 50 2.20 20.10 10.84
C GLU A 50 0.67 19.99 10.76
N ASN A 51 0.01 21.02 10.22
CA ASN A 51 -1.45 20.99 10.02
C ASN A 51 -1.90 19.94 8.99
N ASP A 52 -1.15 19.82 7.88
CA ASP A 52 -1.47 18.86 6.82
C ASP A 52 -1.23 17.41 7.31
N ARG A 53 -0.19 17.21 8.12
CA ARG A 53 0.10 15.95 8.81
C ARG A 53 -1.01 15.58 9.80
N LEU A 54 -1.45 16.53 10.62
CA LEU A 54 -2.53 16.32 11.59
C LEU A 54 -3.82 15.86 10.89
N ILE A 55 -4.22 16.56 9.83
CA ILE A 55 -5.41 16.21 9.04
C ILE A 55 -5.29 14.82 8.43
N ILE A 56 -4.18 14.50 7.75
CA ILE A 56 -4.06 13.20 7.09
C ILE A 56 -3.97 12.05 8.09
N THR A 57 -3.34 12.25 9.25
CA THR A 57 -3.32 11.24 10.32
C THR A 57 -4.74 10.91 10.77
N MET A 58 -5.57 11.91 11.07
CA MET A 58 -6.97 11.68 11.44
C MET A 58 -7.79 10.98 10.34
N VAL A 59 -7.50 11.28 9.07
CA VAL A 59 -8.14 10.58 7.94
C VAL A 59 -7.71 9.11 7.88
N LEU A 60 -6.44 8.81 8.17
CA LEU A 60 -5.93 7.43 8.23
C LEU A 60 -6.47 6.66 9.44
N ASP A 61 -6.78 7.35 10.54
CA ASP A 61 -7.48 6.81 11.71
C ASP A 61 -9.00 6.63 11.48
N GLU A 62 -9.46 6.83 10.24
CA GLU A 62 -10.86 6.68 9.81
C GLU A 62 -11.85 7.60 10.54
N LEU A 63 -11.39 8.75 11.06
CA LEU A 63 -12.27 9.70 11.72
C LEU A 63 -13.28 10.32 10.74
N PRO A 64 -14.54 10.55 11.16
CA PRO A 64 -15.52 11.24 10.34
C PRO A 64 -15.06 12.65 9.95
N TYR A 65 -15.27 13.03 8.70
CA TYR A 65 -14.89 14.36 8.20
C TYR A 65 -15.51 15.52 9.00
N PRO A 66 -16.75 15.45 9.51
CA PRO A 66 -17.30 16.49 10.39
C PRO A 66 -16.47 16.69 11.66
N GLU A 67 -16.01 15.59 12.27
CA GLU A 67 -15.20 15.62 13.50
C GLU A 67 -13.81 16.19 13.22
N ILE A 68 -13.20 15.77 12.10
CA ILE A 68 -11.92 16.33 11.65
C ILE A 68 -12.02 17.84 11.40
N ALA A 69 -13.13 18.29 10.82
CA ALA A 69 -13.39 19.70 10.54
C ALA A 69 -13.52 20.51 11.85
N GLU A 70 -14.22 19.97 12.84
CA GLU A 70 -14.36 20.54 14.17
C GLU A 70 -13.01 20.63 14.90
N ILE A 71 -12.26 19.53 14.98
CA ILE A 71 -10.93 19.47 15.62
C ILE A 71 -9.96 20.44 14.94
N SER A 72 -10.00 20.52 13.61
CA SER A 72 -9.09 21.37 12.82
C SER A 72 -9.55 22.83 12.74
N GLY A 73 -10.72 23.18 13.26
CA GLY A 73 -11.28 24.54 13.24
C GLY A 73 -11.57 25.08 11.83
N ILE A 74 -11.85 24.22 10.85
CA ILE A 74 -12.15 24.62 9.46
C ILE A 74 -13.49 24.05 9.02
N SER A 75 -14.13 24.66 8.02
CA SER A 75 -15.37 24.11 7.46
C SER A 75 -15.13 22.79 6.73
N GLU A 76 -16.12 21.90 6.71
CA GLU A 76 -16.03 20.63 5.97
C GLU A 76 -15.70 20.82 4.48
N GLY A 77 -16.22 21.88 3.85
CA GLY A 77 -15.92 22.19 2.46
C GLY A 77 -14.43 22.48 2.25
N ASN A 78 -13.84 23.30 3.13
CA ASN A 78 -12.41 23.59 3.12
C ASN A 78 -11.59 22.33 3.44
N LEU A 79 -12.05 21.52 4.41
CA LEU A 79 -11.40 20.26 4.76
C LEU A 79 -11.28 19.33 3.55
N ARG A 80 -12.35 19.11 2.78
CA ARG A 80 -12.32 18.24 1.59
C ARG A 80 -11.29 18.71 0.56
N VAL A 81 -11.23 20.02 0.32
CA VAL A 81 -10.24 20.62 -0.59
C VAL A 81 -8.81 20.46 -0.03
N ARG A 82 -8.61 20.67 1.27
CA ARG A 82 -7.31 20.45 1.92
C ARG A 82 -6.89 18.99 1.83
N ILE A 83 -7.76 18.02 2.15
CA ILE A 83 -7.47 16.58 2.03
C ILE A 83 -7.03 16.24 0.61
N HIS A 84 -7.72 16.78 -0.41
CA HIS A 84 -7.34 16.56 -1.80
C HIS A 84 -5.92 17.06 -2.10
N ARG A 85 -5.59 18.28 -1.67
CA ARG A 85 -4.25 18.86 -1.84
C ARG A 85 -3.18 18.10 -1.06
N ILE A 86 -3.48 17.67 0.16
CA ILE A 86 -2.56 16.89 1.00
C ILE A 86 -2.26 15.56 0.30
N LYS A 87 -3.27 14.88 -0.24
CA LYS A 87 -3.07 13.65 -1.02
C LYS A 87 -2.20 13.88 -2.25
N GLN A 88 -2.40 14.98 -2.99
CA GLN A 88 -1.53 15.35 -4.12
C GLN A 88 -0.08 15.56 -3.68
N LYS A 89 0.16 16.38 -2.66
CA LYS A 89 1.49 16.58 -2.09
C LYS A 89 2.13 15.27 -1.63
N LEU A 90 1.35 14.39 -1.00
CA LEU A 90 1.83 13.10 -0.53
C LEU A 90 2.26 12.20 -1.69
N THR A 91 1.51 12.18 -2.79
CA THR A 91 1.88 11.47 -4.02
C THR A 91 3.19 12.02 -4.61
N GLU A 92 3.34 13.35 -4.68
CA GLU A 92 4.58 13.99 -5.16
C GLU A 92 5.79 13.62 -4.30
N LEU A 93 5.64 13.70 -2.96
CA LEU A 93 6.69 13.32 -2.01
C LEU A 93 7.01 11.83 -2.08
N TYR A 94 5.99 10.99 -2.23
CA TYR A 94 6.15 9.55 -2.36
C TYR A 94 6.94 9.19 -3.63
N ASN A 95 6.60 9.77 -4.78
CA ASN A 95 7.33 9.53 -6.03
C ASN A 95 8.79 10.00 -5.91
N HIS A 96 9.02 11.19 -5.33
CA HIS A 96 10.37 11.68 -5.07
C HIS A 96 11.18 10.75 -4.16
N HIS A 97 10.56 10.12 -3.17
CA HIS A 97 11.24 9.16 -2.28
C HIS A 97 11.37 7.76 -2.87
N ALA A 98 10.45 7.34 -3.73
CA ALA A 98 10.50 6.08 -4.47
C ALA A 98 11.49 6.13 -5.65
N GLY A 99 12.02 7.31 -5.99
CA GLY A 99 12.93 7.49 -7.12
C GLY A 99 12.23 7.42 -8.49
N LEU A 100 10.92 7.72 -8.52
CA LEU A 100 10.06 7.75 -9.71
C LEU A 100 9.89 9.17 -10.26
#